data_AF-A0A8T6IAV2-F1
#
_entry.id   AF-A0A8T6IAV2-F1
#
_cell.length_a   1.000
_cell.length_b   1.000
_cell.length_c   1.000
_cell.angle_alpha   90.00
_cell.angle_beta   90.00
_cell.angle_gamma   90.00
#
_symmetry.space_group_name_H-M   'P 1'
#
loop_
_entity.id
_entity.type
_entity.pdbx_description
1 polymer ?
#
loop_
_entity_poly.entity_id
_entity_poly.type
_entity_poly.pdbx_seq_one_letter_code
_entity_poly.pdbx_strand_id
1 'polypeptide(L)'
;MGRRFAVPPRHVRKPWLVLRPSGEAVGRARDAAGRKSVSGDIDCVVFSGGGARCFWQAGFWEAVRSSLPQPRAVSAVSGGAAIAAILLSGGWTRFFPRFLELVADNPGNVHFGNLLRSGSVFPHPRISRDSFLHSVSARALQRLRAGPDLRIVISHPPRWLGAWLGALAAAGIDGLEGLLTRRPYTRWVKSLAFETKVVRARECADPEALVRAIFQSSAAPPVFPVTRLGGRPALDGGLVEYVPLSVVSDCRRPLVLLSRYRATLPGSARERYVCPSKPVPVAPWDFASPDRVIATFELGRADGARFVEQVAGGRGSASGKRRA
;
A
#
# COMPACT_ATOMS: atom_id res chain seq x y z
N MET A 1 27.13 -47.15 7.99
CA MET A 1 28.07 -46.23 7.33
C MET A 1 27.26 -45.16 6.59
N GLY A 2 26.89 -44.07 7.28
CA GLY A 2 25.99 -43.04 6.74
C GLY A 2 26.76 -41.92 6.06
N ARG A 3 26.46 -41.64 4.80
CA ARG A 3 26.95 -40.44 4.10
C ARG A 3 25.91 -39.33 4.23
N ARG A 4 26.18 -38.38 5.13
CA ARG A 4 25.51 -37.07 5.18
C ARG A 4 26.00 -36.25 3.98
N PHE A 5 25.13 -35.96 3.03
CA PHE A 5 25.36 -34.89 2.06
C PHE A 5 25.14 -33.55 2.77
N ALA A 6 26.24 -32.91 3.17
CA ALA A 6 26.23 -31.52 3.59
C ALA A 6 26.04 -30.64 2.35
N VAL A 7 24.89 -29.98 2.25
CA VAL A 7 24.68 -28.88 1.31
C VAL A 7 25.38 -27.65 1.90
N PRO A 8 26.33 -27.01 1.19
CA PRO A 8 27.02 -25.83 1.73
C PRO A 8 26.04 -24.65 1.79
N PRO A 9 26.16 -23.75 2.78
CA PRO A 9 25.37 -22.53 2.80
C PRO A 9 25.77 -21.68 1.59
N ARG A 10 24.82 -21.39 0.70
CA ARG A 10 25.00 -20.37 -0.33
C ARG A 10 25.15 -19.02 0.38
N HIS A 11 26.37 -18.50 0.46
CA HIS A 11 26.61 -17.09 0.74
C HIS A 11 26.10 -16.26 -0.45
N VAL A 12 24.79 -16.03 -0.49
CA VAL A 12 24.21 -14.99 -1.32
C VAL A 12 24.64 -13.68 -0.69
N ARG A 13 25.65 -13.01 -1.27
CA ARG A 13 25.84 -11.58 -1.04
C ARG A 13 24.47 -10.95 -1.29
N LYS A 14 23.86 -10.31 -0.29
CA LYS A 14 22.54 -9.66 -0.39
C LYS A 14 22.78 -8.21 -0.88
N PRO A 15 22.87 -7.93 -2.21
CA PRO A 15 23.29 -6.62 -2.73
C PRO A 15 22.36 -5.48 -2.29
N TRP A 16 21.11 -5.78 -1.93
CA TRP A 16 20.15 -4.81 -1.41
C TRP A 16 20.42 -4.34 0.02
N LEU A 17 21.32 -4.97 0.80
CA LEU A 17 21.78 -4.37 2.06
C LEU A 17 22.56 -3.06 1.82
N VAL A 18 23.04 -2.83 0.60
CA VAL A 18 23.72 -1.60 0.18
C VAL A 18 22.74 -0.57 -0.40
N LEU A 19 21.47 -0.93 -0.63
CA LEU A 19 20.42 0.06 -0.91
C LEU A 19 20.20 0.87 0.37
N ARG A 20 20.98 1.94 0.53
CA ARG A 20 20.66 3.02 1.46
C ARG A 20 19.45 3.74 0.85
N PRO A 21 18.22 3.58 1.39
CA PRO A 21 17.22 4.60 1.15
C PRO A 21 17.84 5.92 1.59
N SER A 22 17.71 6.97 0.78
CA SER A 22 18.17 8.32 1.10
C SER A 22 17.45 8.81 2.35
N GLY A 23 18.00 8.49 3.51
CA GLY A 23 17.39 8.70 4.81
C GLY A 23 18.41 9.22 5.79
N GLU A 24 18.69 10.52 5.70
CA GLU A 24 19.01 11.40 6.84
C GLU A 24 19.10 12.85 6.35
N ALA A 25 17.94 13.51 6.32
CA ALA A 25 17.87 14.95 6.44
C ALA A 25 16.76 15.28 7.46
N VAL A 26 16.98 14.84 8.69
CA VAL A 26 16.26 15.34 9.86
C VAL A 26 17.28 16.17 10.63
N GLY A 27 17.34 17.47 10.32
CA GLY A 27 18.24 18.41 10.96
C GLY A 27 18.43 19.67 10.12
N ARG A 28 17.60 20.69 10.38
CA ARG A 28 17.76 22.11 10.01
C ARG A 28 18.41 22.40 8.64
N ALA A 29 17.60 22.43 7.59
CA ALA A 29 17.92 23.26 6.43
C ALA A 29 17.21 24.61 6.61
N ARG A 30 18.00 25.62 7.01
CA ARG A 30 17.67 27.03 6.85
C ARG A 30 17.40 27.31 5.38
N ASP A 31 16.42 28.18 5.16
CA ASP A 31 16.12 28.95 3.96
C ASP A 31 17.15 28.85 2.83
N ALA A 32 16.81 28.07 1.81
CA ALA A 32 17.44 28.13 0.49
C ALA A 32 16.35 28.08 -0.59
N ALA A 33 15.98 29.28 -1.04
CA ALA A 33 15.38 29.61 -2.33
C ALA A 33 14.21 28.73 -2.83
N GLY A 34 12.98 29.21 -2.60
CA GLY A 34 12.01 29.44 -3.68
C GLY A 34 11.53 28.24 -4.53
N ARG A 35 11.59 26.99 -4.05
CA ARG A 35 10.88 25.89 -4.74
C ARG A 35 9.38 26.04 -4.52
N LYS A 36 8.71 26.66 -5.51
CA LYS A 36 7.25 26.79 -5.58
C LYS A 36 6.60 25.40 -5.43
N SER A 37 5.70 25.27 -4.46
CA SER A 37 4.85 24.09 -4.22
C SER A 37 4.32 23.51 -5.54
N VAL A 38 4.60 22.23 -5.81
CA VAL A 38 4.31 21.57 -7.09
C VAL A 38 2.83 21.22 -7.23
N SER A 39 1.98 21.35 -6.22
CA SER A 39 0.53 21.35 -6.44
C SER A 39 -0.15 22.05 -5.29
N GLY A 40 -0.52 23.32 -5.48
CA GLY A 40 -1.20 24.11 -4.45
C GLY A 40 -2.55 23.54 -4.01
N ASP A 41 -3.05 22.51 -4.71
CA ASP A 41 -4.44 22.08 -4.57
C ASP A 41 -4.62 20.63 -4.08
N ILE A 42 -3.57 19.79 -3.98
CA ILE A 42 -3.73 18.42 -3.46
C ILE A 42 -3.92 18.47 -1.95
N ASP A 43 -5.13 18.16 -1.47
CA ASP A 43 -5.48 18.21 -0.06
C ASP A 43 -5.57 16.83 0.61
N CYS A 44 -5.73 15.77 -0.19
CA CYS A 44 -5.79 14.38 0.28
C CYS A 44 -5.08 13.43 -0.67
N VAL A 45 -4.69 12.25 -0.16
CA VAL A 45 -4.04 11.21 -0.95
C VAL A 45 -4.74 9.88 -0.73
N VAL A 46 -4.94 9.12 -1.81
CA VAL A 46 -5.63 7.84 -1.76
C VAL A 46 -4.68 6.74 -2.22
N PHE A 47 -4.39 5.78 -1.34
CA PHE A 47 -3.60 4.60 -1.67
C PHE A 47 -4.54 3.43 -1.95
N SER A 48 -4.62 3.00 -3.21
CA SER A 48 -5.38 1.80 -3.55
C SER A 48 -4.77 0.54 -2.92
N GLY A 49 -5.57 -0.51 -2.79
CA GLY A 49 -5.07 -1.84 -2.44
C GLY A 49 -4.20 -2.44 -3.54
N GLY A 50 -3.74 -3.68 -3.35
CA GLY A 50 -3.03 -4.42 -4.39
C GLY A 50 -1.86 -5.30 -3.97
N GLY A 51 -1.70 -5.55 -2.67
CA GLY A 51 -0.64 -6.42 -2.13
C GLY A 51 0.75 -5.86 -2.37
N ALA A 52 1.71 -6.70 -2.75
CA ALA A 52 3.09 -6.30 -3.02
C ALA A 52 3.23 -5.27 -4.16
N ARG A 53 2.24 -5.13 -5.04
CA ARG A 53 2.27 -4.07 -6.07
C ARG A 53 2.29 -2.66 -5.47
N CYS A 54 1.83 -2.51 -4.22
CA CYS A 54 1.86 -1.24 -3.49
C CYS A 54 3.29 -0.74 -3.21
N PHE A 55 4.33 -1.57 -3.41
CA PHE A 55 5.72 -1.09 -3.43
C PHE A 55 5.96 0.00 -4.48
N TRP A 56 5.20 0.02 -5.58
CA TRP A 56 5.22 1.12 -6.54
C TRP A 56 4.75 2.43 -5.91
N GLN A 57 3.71 2.38 -5.07
CA GLN A 57 3.20 3.56 -4.37
C GLN A 57 4.25 4.12 -3.41
N ALA A 58 5.07 3.27 -2.80
CA ALA A 58 6.17 3.71 -1.94
C ALA A 58 7.24 4.49 -2.72
N GLY A 59 7.68 3.97 -3.87
CA GLY A 59 8.65 4.66 -4.71
C GLY A 59 8.09 5.95 -5.29
N PHE A 60 6.84 5.92 -5.75
CA PHE A 60 6.16 7.12 -6.24
C PHE A 60 6.08 8.19 -5.15
N TRP A 61 5.62 7.82 -3.95
CA TRP A 61 5.50 8.73 -2.82
C TRP A 61 6.85 9.33 -2.41
N GLU A 62 7.92 8.53 -2.36
CA GLU A 62 9.26 9.00 -2.03
C GLU A 62 9.71 10.15 -2.96
N ALA A 63 9.47 10.00 -4.27
CA ALA A 63 9.86 11.00 -5.26
C ALA A 63 8.99 12.27 -5.21
N VAL A 64 7.69 12.17 -4.91
CA VAL A 64 6.77 13.33 -4.98
C VAL A 64 6.60 14.07 -3.65
N ARG A 65 6.82 13.43 -2.50
CA ARG A 65 6.41 13.96 -1.19
C ARG A 65 6.99 15.34 -0.84
N SER A 66 8.21 15.66 -1.30
CA SER A 66 8.85 16.96 -1.03
C SER A 66 8.29 18.08 -1.91
N SER A 67 7.63 17.70 -3.00
CA SER A 67 7.09 18.60 -4.00
C SER A 67 5.60 18.89 -3.74
N LEU A 68 4.94 18.03 -2.96
CA LEU A 68 3.52 18.17 -2.61
C LEU A 68 3.34 18.84 -1.23
N PRO A 69 2.25 19.59 -1.02
CA PRO A 69 1.87 20.00 0.33
C PRO A 69 1.55 18.77 1.18
N GLN A 70 1.66 18.91 2.50
CA GLN A 70 1.25 17.85 3.42
C GLN A 70 -0.27 17.64 3.30
N PRO A 71 -0.73 16.43 2.98
CA PRO A 71 -2.17 16.18 2.87
C PRO A 71 -2.82 16.24 4.25
N ARG A 72 -4.08 16.68 4.29
CA ARG A 72 -4.88 16.68 5.52
C ARG A 72 -5.25 15.25 5.94
N ALA A 73 -5.56 14.42 4.95
CA ALA A 73 -6.01 13.05 5.15
C ALA A 73 -5.43 12.12 4.08
N VAL A 74 -5.25 10.87 4.48
CA VAL A 74 -4.85 9.79 3.59
C VAL A 74 -5.85 8.66 3.75
N SER A 75 -6.54 8.26 2.69
CA SER A 75 -7.34 7.03 2.72
C SER A 75 -6.57 5.91 2.06
N ALA A 76 -6.62 4.73 2.67
CA ALA A 76 -5.84 3.60 2.22
C ALA A 76 -6.51 2.27 2.56
N VAL A 77 -6.16 1.24 1.79
CA VAL A 77 -6.73 -0.10 1.96
C VAL A 77 -5.70 -1.18 1.69
N SER A 78 -5.78 -2.30 2.43
CA SER A 78 -4.94 -3.49 2.25
C SER A 78 -3.44 -3.15 2.20
N GLY A 79 -2.69 -3.68 1.23
CA GLY A 79 -1.28 -3.34 0.98
C GLY A 79 -1.00 -1.83 0.88
N GLY A 80 -1.95 -1.04 0.38
CA GLY A 80 -1.83 0.42 0.32
C GLY A 80 -1.87 1.08 1.70
N ALA A 81 -2.71 0.59 2.61
CA ALA A 81 -2.74 1.04 4.00
C ALA A 81 -1.43 0.70 4.73
N ALA A 82 -0.92 -0.49 4.45
CA ALA A 82 0.38 -0.97 4.91
C ALA A 82 1.50 0.02 4.51
N ILE A 83 1.62 0.31 3.21
CA ILE A 83 2.63 1.23 2.68
C ILE A 83 2.45 2.66 3.19
N ALA A 84 1.22 3.19 3.19
CA ALA A 84 0.93 4.53 3.69
C ALA A 84 1.33 4.68 5.17
N ALA A 85 1.01 3.70 6.03
CA ALA A 85 1.38 3.73 7.44
C ALA A 85 2.91 3.77 7.64
N ILE A 86 3.66 2.96 6.90
CA ILE A 86 5.13 2.94 6.99
C ILE A 86 5.75 4.27 6.54
N LEU A 87 5.28 4.83 5.42
CA LEU A 87 5.82 6.08 4.89
C LEU A 87 5.51 7.26 5.80
N LEU A 88 4.25 7.41 6.24
CA LEU A 88 3.81 8.51 7.09
C LEU A 88 4.39 8.44 8.51
N SER A 89 4.70 7.24 9.00
CA SER A 89 5.35 7.04 10.29
C SER A 89 6.87 7.22 10.24
N GLY A 90 7.46 7.35 9.06
CA GLY A 90 8.92 7.37 8.85
C GLY A 90 9.59 6.01 9.08
N GLY A 91 8.84 4.91 9.05
CA GLY A 91 9.34 3.55 9.28
C GLY A 91 10.02 2.91 8.08
N TRP A 92 10.01 3.56 6.90
CA TRP A 92 10.46 2.99 5.63
C TRP A 92 11.88 2.40 5.68
N THR A 93 12.82 3.12 6.30
CA THR A 93 14.23 2.71 6.38
C THR A 93 14.46 1.45 7.21
N ARG A 94 13.52 1.09 8.09
CA ARG A 94 13.53 -0.18 8.85
C ARG A 94 12.70 -1.25 8.15
N PHE A 95 11.55 -0.85 7.60
CA PHE A 95 10.61 -1.77 6.97
C PHE A 95 11.18 -2.43 5.73
N PHE A 96 11.69 -1.64 4.80
CA PHE A 96 12.02 -2.14 3.47
C PHE A 96 13.18 -3.15 3.51
N PRO A 97 14.31 -2.90 4.20
CA PRO A 97 15.37 -3.89 4.32
C PRO A 97 14.91 -5.18 5.02
N ARG A 98 14.12 -5.06 6.11
CA ARG A 98 13.61 -6.22 6.84
C ARG A 98 12.64 -7.05 6.00
N PHE A 99 11.77 -6.41 5.24
CA PHE A 99 10.87 -7.09 4.32
C PHE A 99 11.64 -7.85 3.24
N LEU A 100 12.63 -7.22 2.62
CA LEU A 100 13.48 -7.87 1.60
C LEU A 100 14.27 -9.04 2.17
N GLU A 101 14.76 -8.95 3.41
CA GLU A 101 15.42 -10.05 4.10
C GLU A 101 14.47 -11.25 4.26
N LEU A 102 13.27 -11.02 4.80
CA LEU A 102 12.27 -12.07 5.01
C LEU A 102 11.78 -12.69 3.69
N VAL A 103 11.67 -11.89 2.64
CA VAL A 103 11.31 -12.35 1.29
C VAL A 103 12.45 -13.15 0.65
N ALA A 104 13.71 -12.74 0.84
CA ALA A 104 14.87 -13.47 0.33
C ALA A 104 15.02 -14.85 0.97
N ASP A 105 14.65 -14.97 2.25
CA ASP A 105 14.71 -16.21 3.00
C ASP A 105 13.44 -17.08 2.79
N ASN A 106 12.46 -16.61 2.00
CA ASN A 106 11.22 -17.33 1.71
C ASN A 106 11.26 -17.98 0.31
N PRO A 107 11.32 -19.33 0.20
CA PRO A 107 11.55 -20.01 -1.08
C PRO A 107 10.34 -20.04 -2.01
N GLY A 108 9.15 -19.64 -1.54
CA GLY A 108 7.92 -19.69 -2.33
C GLY A 108 6.72 -19.09 -1.62
N ASN A 109 5.63 -18.89 -2.36
CA ASN A 109 4.42 -18.24 -1.84
C ASN A 109 3.40 -19.24 -1.26
N VAL A 110 3.61 -20.54 -1.44
CA VAL A 110 2.74 -21.61 -0.93
C VAL A 110 3.60 -22.78 -0.46
N HIS A 111 3.38 -23.22 0.77
CA HIS A 111 4.14 -24.28 1.43
C HIS A 111 3.24 -25.46 1.81
N PHE A 112 2.78 -26.26 0.83
CA PHE A 112 1.86 -27.38 1.08
C PHE A 112 2.41 -28.43 2.06
N GLY A 113 3.74 -28.58 2.16
CA GLY A 113 4.38 -29.45 3.16
C GLY A 113 4.08 -29.07 4.61
N ASN A 114 3.59 -27.85 4.84
CA ASN A 114 3.12 -27.37 6.15
C ASN A 114 1.64 -27.71 6.43
N LEU A 115 0.97 -28.49 5.58
CA LEU A 115 -0.32 -29.09 5.97
C LEU A 115 -0.12 -30.27 6.92
N LEU A 116 1.00 -30.98 6.78
CA LEU A 116 1.34 -32.17 7.58
C LEU A 116 2.25 -31.85 8.77
N ARG A 117 2.79 -30.63 8.82
CA ARG A 117 3.60 -30.09 9.91
C ARG A 117 2.83 -28.89 10.42
N SER A 118 2.81 -28.58 11.72
CA SER A 118 2.02 -27.46 12.29
C SER A 118 2.51 -26.05 11.90
N GLY A 119 2.93 -25.83 10.64
CA GLY A 119 3.37 -24.56 10.08
C GLY A 119 2.31 -23.89 9.20
N SER A 120 2.57 -22.65 8.79
CA SER A 120 1.65 -21.93 7.88
C SER A 120 1.85 -22.31 6.42
N VAL A 121 0.77 -22.58 5.69
CA VAL A 121 0.80 -22.80 4.23
C VAL A 121 1.15 -21.50 3.49
N PHE A 122 0.62 -20.37 3.96
CA PHE A 122 0.86 -19.05 3.37
C PHE A 122 1.83 -18.25 4.25
N PRO A 123 2.99 -17.83 3.74
CA PRO A 123 3.98 -17.10 4.53
C PRO A 123 3.62 -15.63 4.73
N HIS A 124 2.70 -15.08 3.92
CA HIS A 124 2.40 -13.65 3.82
C HIS A 124 2.00 -12.99 5.15
N PRO A 125 1.13 -13.58 5.99
CA PRO A 125 0.75 -12.97 7.26
C PRO A 125 1.95 -12.84 8.20
N ARG A 126 2.80 -13.86 8.28
CA ARG A 126 4.01 -13.83 9.11
C ARG A 126 5.00 -12.79 8.62
N ILE A 127 5.37 -12.85 7.33
CA ILE A 127 6.34 -11.92 6.73
C ILE A 127 5.87 -10.47 6.88
N SER A 128 4.58 -10.21 6.61
CA SER A 128 4.00 -8.88 6.79
C SER A 128 4.13 -8.46 8.26
N ARG A 129 3.69 -9.30 9.21
CA ARG A 129 3.59 -8.93 10.62
C ARG A 129 4.96 -8.60 11.19
N ASP A 130 5.93 -9.45 10.89
CA ASP A 130 7.30 -9.31 11.36
C ASP A 130 7.96 -8.05 10.77
N SER A 131 7.71 -7.74 9.50
CA SER A 131 8.21 -6.51 8.86
C SER A 131 7.58 -5.25 9.47
N PHE A 132 6.27 -5.29 9.75
CA PHE A 132 5.54 -4.18 10.36
C PHE A 132 5.98 -3.92 11.79
N LEU A 133 6.01 -4.94 12.64
CA LEU A 133 6.39 -4.79 14.05
C LEU A 133 7.85 -4.39 14.22
N HIS A 134 8.73 -4.75 13.28
CA HIS A 134 10.10 -4.26 13.25
C HIS A 134 10.19 -2.72 13.02
N SER A 135 9.17 -2.13 12.41
CA SER A 135 9.22 -0.77 11.86
C SER A 135 8.33 0.21 12.61
N VAL A 136 7.17 -0.24 13.10
CA VAL A 136 6.18 0.57 13.78
C VAL A 136 6.46 0.56 15.28
N SER A 137 7.24 1.54 15.74
CA SER A 137 7.47 1.81 17.17
C SER A 137 6.41 2.76 17.75
N ALA A 138 6.40 2.94 19.08
CA ALA A 138 5.58 3.97 19.73
C ALA A 138 5.84 5.38 19.14
N ARG A 139 7.10 5.70 18.83
CA ARG A 139 7.48 6.95 18.17
C ARG A 139 6.92 7.06 16.74
N ALA A 140 6.90 5.94 16.01
CA ALA A 140 6.32 5.87 14.67
C ALA A 140 4.81 6.15 14.72
N LEU A 141 4.11 5.56 15.70
CA LEU A 141 2.68 5.83 15.94
C LEU A 141 2.42 7.30 16.34
N GLN A 142 3.27 7.90 17.17
CA GLN A 142 3.14 9.33 17.51
C GLN A 142 3.30 10.24 16.29
N ARG A 143 4.21 9.91 15.36
CA ARG A 143 4.32 10.63 14.08
C ARG A 143 3.04 10.51 13.24
N LEU A 144 2.41 9.34 13.20
CA LEU A 144 1.12 9.15 12.52
C LEU A 144 0.00 9.97 13.16
N ARG A 145 -0.03 10.07 14.50
CA ARG A 145 -1.01 10.89 15.24
C ARG A 145 -0.87 12.38 14.92
N ALA A 146 0.36 12.87 14.85
CA ALA A 146 0.66 14.27 14.54
C ALA A 146 0.59 14.61 13.04
N GLY A 147 0.61 13.60 12.17
CA GLY A 147 0.61 13.74 10.73
C GLY A 147 -0.78 13.79 10.08
N PRO A 148 -0.85 13.54 8.76
CA PRO A 148 -2.12 13.39 8.04
C PRO A 148 -3.02 12.34 8.69
N ASP A 149 -4.33 12.54 8.61
CA ASP A 149 -5.30 11.56 9.10
C ASP A 149 -5.35 10.32 8.21
N LEU A 150 -4.57 9.28 8.58
CA LEU A 150 -4.58 8.00 7.90
C LEU A 150 -5.83 7.19 8.27
N ARG A 151 -6.71 7.01 7.29
CA ARG A 151 -7.99 6.29 7.34
C ARG A 151 -7.85 4.95 6.62
N ILE A 152 -7.90 3.86 7.38
CA ILE A 152 -7.73 2.48 6.91
C ILE A 152 -9.10 1.84 6.70
N VAL A 153 -9.36 1.36 5.48
CA VAL A 153 -10.64 0.76 5.11
C VAL A 153 -10.66 -0.74 5.37
N ILE A 154 -11.72 -1.21 6.02
CA ILE A 154 -11.97 -2.61 6.35
C ILE A 154 -13.39 -2.95 5.89
N SER A 155 -13.57 -4.19 5.46
CA SER A 155 -14.88 -4.71 5.06
C SER A 155 -15.47 -5.59 6.15
N HIS A 156 -16.73 -5.37 6.51
CA HIS A 156 -17.52 -6.35 7.25
C HIS A 156 -18.50 -7.03 6.32
N PRO A 157 -18.52 -8.38 6.24
CA PRO A 157 -19.59 -9.07 5.55
C PRO A 157 -20.93 -8.85 6.28
N PRO A 158 -22.06 -9.11 5.59
CA PRO A 158 -23.38 -9.14 6.21
C PRO A 158 -23.37 -10.02 7.46
N ARG A 159 -24.09 -9.63 8.52
CA ARG A 159 -24.03 -10.32 9.82
C ARG A 159 -24.44 -11.80 9.77
N TRP A 160 -25.30 -12.14 8.81
CA TRP A 160 -25.78 -13.51 8.56
C TRP A 160 -24.82 -14.32 7.68
N LEU A 161 -23.84 -13.69 7.03
CA LEU A 161 -22.91 -14.33 6.13
C LEU A 161 -21.56 -14.54 6.82
N GLY A 162 -21.19 -15.80 7.04
CA GLY A 162 -19.88 -16.15 7.59
C GLY A 162 -18.73 -15.62 6.73
N ALA A 163 -17.58 -15.36 7.33
CA ALA A 163 -16.46 -14.66 6.67
C ALA A 163 -15.97 -15.31 5.37
N TRP A 164 -15.88 -16.64 5.34
CA TRP A 164 -15.47 -17.39 4.15
C TRP A 164 -16.49 -17.29 3.02
N LEU A 165 -17.78 -17.48 3.33
CA LEU A 165 -18.85 -17.31 2.36
C LEU A 165 -18.94 -15.85 1.88
N GLY A 166 -18.68 -14.88 2.77
CA GLY A 166 -18.58 -13.47 2.43
C GLY A 166 -17.44 -13.18 1.47
N ALA A 167 -16.24 -13.71 1.74
CA ALA A 167 -15.10 -13.56 0.84
C ALA A 167 -15.34 -14.20 -0.53
N LEU A 168 -15.90 -15.42 -0.57
CA LEU A 168 -16.24 -16.12 -1.81
C LEU A 168 -17.33 -15.39 -2.61
N ALA A 169 -18.40 -14.94 -1.95
CA ALA A 169 -19.44 -14.16 -2.57
C ALA A 169 -18.86 -12.88 -3.18
N ALA A 170 -18.09 -12.12 -2.40
CA ALA A 170 -17.47 -10.89 -2.86
C ALA A 170 -16.51 -11.12 -4.04
N ALA A 171 -15.70 -12.19 -4.02
CA ALA A 171 -14.84 -12.55 -5.15
C ALA A 171 -15.64 -12.93 -6.41
N GLY A 172 -16.73 -13.70 -6.26
CA GLY A 172 -17.62 -14.03 -7.37
C GLY A 172 -18.30 -12.80 -7.98
N ILE A 173 -18.75 -11.87 -7.13
CA ILE A 173 -19.35 -10.59 -7.55
C ILE A 173 -18.31 -9.71 -8.23
N ASP A 174 -17.08 -9.63 -7.68
CA ASP A 174 -15.98 -8.88 -8.27
C ASP A 174 -15.62 -9.38 -9.67
N GLY A 175 -15.54 -10.71 -9.82
CA GLY A 175 -15.36 -11.36 -11.11
C GLY A 175 -16.48 -11.03 -12.09
N LEU A 176 -17.75 -11.16 -11.66
CA LEU A 176 -18.93 -10.93 -12.50
C LEU A 176 -19.05 -9.46 -12.96
N GLU A 177 -18.89 -8.50 -12.06
CA GLU A 177 -18.95 -7.08 -12.41
C GLU A 177 -17.76 -6.68 -13.29
N GLY A 178 -16.57 -7.27 -13.07
CA GLY A 178 -15.40 -7.10 -13.93
C GLY A 178 -15.64 -7.59 -15.36
N LEU A 179 -16.28 -8.75 -15.51
CA LEU A 179 -16.70 -9.31 -16.81
C LEU A 179 -17.71 -8.41 -17.52
N LEU A 180 -18.71 -7.89 -16.81
CA LEU A 180 -19.84 -7.17 -17.40
C LEU A 180 -19.57 -5.68 -17.66
N THR A 181 -18.86 -5.01 -16.77
CA THR A 181 -18.75 -3.54 -16.81
C THR A 181 -17.42 -3.05 -17.37
N ARG A 182 -16.40 -3.92 -17.48
CA ARG A 182 -15.00 -3.56 -17.76
C ARG A 182 -14.46 -2.45 -16.84
N ARG A 183 -15.14 -2.15 -15.73
CA ARG A 183 -14.77 -1.10 -14.79
C ARG A 183 -13.61 -1.57 -13.91
N PRO A 184 -12.77 -0.64 -13.44
CA PRO A 184 -11.58 -1.00 -12.70
C PRO A 184 -11.85 -1.45 -11.25
N TYR A 185 -13.01 -1.11 -10.68
CA TYR A 185 -13.39 -1.34 -9.28
C TYR A 185 -14.88 -1.67 -9.19
N THR A 186 -15.23 -2.53 -8.24
CA THR A 186 -16.58 -3.02 -8.03
C THR A 186 -17.42 -2.12 -7.14
N ARG A 187 -18.66 -1.88 -7.56
CA ARG A 187 -19.70 -1.21 -6.78
C ARG A 187 -20.71 -2.20 -6.20
N TRP A 188 -20.84 -3.37 -6.81
CA TRP A 188 -21.91 -4.32 -6.50
C TRP A 188 -21.71 -5.01 -5.15
N VAL A 189 -20.47 -5.14 -4.68
CA VAL A 189 -20.21 -5.68 -3.34
C VAL A 189 -20.74 -4.75 -2.25
N LYS A 190 -20.62 -3.42 -2.40
CA LYS A 190 -21.25 -2.46 -1.47
C LYS A 190 -22.77 -2.59 -1.44
N SER A 191 -23.42 -2.92 -2.55
CA SER A 191 -24.88 -3.07 -2.60
C SER A 191 -25.41 -4.34 -1.93
N LEU A 192 -24.55 -5.29 -1.58
CA LEU A 192 -24.93 -6.56 -0.93
C LEU A 192 -24.75 -6.54 0.58
N ALA A 193 -25.04 -5.39 1.20
CA ALA A 193 -24.97 -5.16 2.64
C ALA A 193 -23.59 -5.40 3.28
N PHE A 194 -22.51 -5.40 2.49
CA PHE A 194 -21.17 -5.28 3.04
C PHE A 194 -20.98 -3.88 3.60
N GLU A 195 -20.53 -3.80 4.84
CA GLU A 195 -20.37 -2.54 5.55
C GLU A 195 -18.91 -2.08 5.48
N THR A 196 -18.73 -0.80 5.15
CA THR A 196 -17.41 -0.16 5.16
C THR A 196 -17.11 0.31 6.58
N LYS A 197 -16.07 -0.25 7.21
CA LYS A 197 -15.53 0.24 8.47
C LYS A 197 -14.23 1.00 8.21
N VAL A 198 -14.10 2.17 8.85
CA VAL A 198 -12.88 2.97 8.82
C VAL A 198 -12.22 2.93 10.19
N VAL A 199 -10.94 2.59 10.23
CA VAL A 199 -10.07 2.73 11.41
C VAL A 199 -9.10 3.87 11.15
N ARG A 200 -9.00 4.82 12.08
CA ARG A 200 -8.05 5.92 11.97
C ARG A 200 -6.77 5.55 12.72
N ALA A 201 -5.63 5.67 12.06
CA ALA A 201 -4.35 5.30 12.67
C ALA A 201 -4.07 6.09 13.97
N ARG A 202 -4.56 7.34 14.06
CA ARG A 202 -4.42 8.18 15.25
C ARG A 202 -5.18 7.66 16.48
N GLU A 203 -6.24 6.88 16.26
CA GLU A 203 -7.10 6.29 17.30
C GLU A 203 -6.60 4.91 17.76
N CYS A 204 -5.59 4.34 17.10
CA CYS A 204 -4.98 3.09 17.55
C CYS A 204 -4.27 3.31 18.88
N ALA A 205 -4.55 2.49 19.89
CA ALA A 205 -4.01 2.64 21.24
C ALA A 205 -2.48 2.50 21.26
N ASP A 206 -1.96 1.49 20.55
CA ASP A 206 -0.56 1.09 20.52
C ASP A 206 -0.15 0.65 19.09
N PRO A 207 1.16 0.42 18.84
CA PRO A 207 1.63 -0.07 17.55
C PRO A 207 1.00 -1.39 17.09
N GLU A 208 0.71 -2.30 18.01
CA GLU A 208 0.08 -3.57 17.66
C GLU A 208 -1.35 -3.39 17.17
N ALA A 209 -2.11 -2.45 17.74
CA ALA A 209 -3.44 -2.10 17.30
C ALA A 209 -3.43 -1.56 15.87
N LEU A 210 -2.43 -0.75 15.51
CA LEU A 210 -2.24 -0.30 14.13
C LEU A 210 -1.92 -1.47 13.19
N VAL A 211 -1.00 -2.36 13.57
CA VAL A 211 -0.67 -3.55 12.78
C VAL A 211 -1.89 -4.45 12.62
N ARG A 212 -2.68 -4.67 13.67
CA ARG A 212 -3.95 -5.41 13.59
C ARG A 212 -4.93 -4.77 12.62
N ALA A 213 -5.08 -3.44 12.62
CA ALA A 213 -5.96 -2.74 11.69
C ALA A 213 -5.52 -2.90 10.22
N ILE A 214 -4.21 -2.82 9.95
CA ILE A 214 -3.64 -3.07 8.61
C ILE A 214 -3.90 -4.52 8.17
N PHE A 215 -3.76 -5.47 9.09
CA PHE A 215 -4.02 -6.89 8.84
C PHE A 215 -5.50 -7.18 8.56
N GLN A 216 -6.39 -6.59 9.35
CA GLN A 216 -7.84 -6.64 9.11
C GLN A 216 -8.19 -6.06 7.74
N SER A 217 -7.55 -4.96 7.35
CA SER A 217 -7.71 -4.33 6.04
C SER A 217 -7.15 -5.17 4.88
N SER A 218 -6.29 -6.15 5.16
CA SER A 218 -5.65 -7.05 4.20
C SER A 218 -6.19 -8.49 4.27
N ALA A 219 -7.26 -8.74 5.03
CA ALA A 219 -7.77 -10.08 5.31
C ALA A 219 -8.46 -10.70 4.08
N ALA A 220 -7.67 -11.37 3.24
CA ALA A 220 -8.09 -12.07 2.04
C ALA A 220 -7.86 -13.59 2.17
N PRO A 221 -8.88 -14.36 2.63
CA PRO A 221 -8.78 -15.81 2.75
C PRO A 221 -8.60 -16.48 1.38
N PRO A 222 -7.82 -17.58 1.27
CA PRO A 222 -7.13 -18.30 2.35
C PRO A 222 -5.75 -17.73 2.72
N VAL A 223 -5.23 -16.76 1.96
CA VAL A 223 -3.84 -16.27 2.09
C VAL A 223 -3.63 -15.49 3.38
N PHE A 224 -4.55 -14.57 3.67
CA PHE A 224 -4.59 -13.84 4.94
C PHE A 224 -5.79 -14.33 5.76
N PRO A 225 -5.57 -14.72 7.03
CA PRO A 225 -6.63 -15.27 7.85
C PRO A 225 -7.67 -14.19 8.18
N VAL A 226 -8.93 -14.63 8.30
CA VAL A 226 -10.01 -13.80 8.83
C VAL A 226 -9.69 -13.42 10.27
N THR A 227 -9.77 -12.13 10.56
CA THR A 227 -9.65 -11.61 11.93
C THR A 227 -10.99 -11.00 12.35
N ARG A 228 -11.09 -10.53 13.60
CA ARG A 228 -12.29 -9.85 14.09
C ARG A 228 -11.99 -8.41 14.46
N LEU A 229 -12.93 -7.52 14.17
CA LEU A 229 -12.95 -6.12 14.62
C LEU A 229 -14.32 -5.85 15.24
N GLY A 230 -14.35 -5.40 16.50
CA GLY A 230 -15.61 -5.18 17.23
C GLY A 230 -16.50 -6.44 17.29
N GLY A 231 -15.89 -7.61 17.49
CA GLY A 231 -16.59 -8.90 17.55
C GLY A 231 -17.06 -9.46 16.19
N ARG A 232 -17.02 -8.65 15.12
CA ARG A 232 -17.44 -9.05 13.77
C ARG A 232 -16.26 -9.51 12.91
N PRO A 233 -16.47 -10.43 11.96
CA PRO A 233 -15.43 -10.78 10.99
C PRO A 233 -14.97 -9.55 10.19
N ALA A 234 -13.67 -9.43 10.02
CA ALA A 234 -13.03 -8.42 9.19
C ALA A 234 -12.43 -9.09 7.94
N LEU A 235 -12.75 -8.52 6.79
CA LEU A 235 -12.23 -8.90 5.48
C LEU A 235 -11.52 -7.71 4.84
N ASP A 236 -10.75 -7.99 3.78
CA ASP A 236 -10.02 -6.98 3.01
C ASP A 236 -10.96 -5.85 2.59
N GLY A 237 -10.58 -4.61 2.91
CA GLY A 237 -11.39 -3.44 2.59
C GLY A 237 -11.58 -3.24 1.09
N GLY A 238 -10.69 -3.81 0.27
CA GLY A 238 -10.76 -3.77 -1.19
C GLY A 238 -11.99 -4.45 -1.75
N LEU A 239 -12.64 -5.34 -0.98
CA LEU A 239 -13.92 -5.95 -1.35
C LEU A 239 -15.03 -4.91 -1.45
N VAL A 240 -15.07 -3.93 -0.54
CA VAL A 240 -16.04 -2.83 -0.61
C VAL A 240 -15.51 -1.66 -1.42
N GLU A 241 -14.21 -1.36 -1.31
CA GLU A 241 -13.63 -0.21 -1.96
C GLU A 241 -12.12 -0.34 -2.18
N TYR A 242 -11.72 -0.80 -3.38
CA TYR A 242 -10.31 -0.90 -3.75
C TYR A 242 -9.58 0.45 -3.85
N VAL A 243 -10.29 1.51 -4.23
CA VAL A 243 -9.82 2.90 -4.22
C VAL A 243 -10.67 3.69 -3.24
N PRO A 244 -10.24 3.86 -1.97
CA PRO A 244 -11.10 4.37 -0.89
C PRO A 244 -11.36 5.88 -0.95
N LEU A 245 -11.92 6.37 -2.06
CA LEU A 245 -12.25 7.77 -2.30
C LEU A 245 -13.46 8.23 -1.47
N SER A 246 -14.44 7.36 -1.23
CA SER A 246 -15.65 7.73 -0.48
C SER A 246 -15.35 8.12 0.98
N VAL A 247 -14.26 7.59 1.53
CA VAL A 247 -13.76 7.86 2.90
C VAL A 247 -13.10 9.23 3.02
N VAL A 248 -12.83 9.89 1.89
CA VAL A 248 -12.25 11.24 1.77
C VAL A 248 -13.10 12.09 0.83
N SER A 249 -14.42 11.88 0.84
CA SER A 249 -15.39 12.59 -0.01
C SER A 249 -15.47 14.09 0.29
N ASP A 250 -14.95 14.52 1.43
CA ASP A 250 -14.76 15.91 1.85
C ASP A 250 -13.51 16.58 1.23
N CYS A 251 -12.73 15.86 0.42
CA CYS A 251 -11.53 16.36 -0.23
C CYS A 251 -11.79 16.99 -1.59
N ARG A 252 -11.19 18.15 -1.84
CA ARG A 252 -11.40 18.93 -3.07
C ARG A 252 -10.59 18.35 -4.22
N ARG A 253 -9.32 18.01 -4.02
CA ARG A 253 -8.48 17.42 -5.08
C ARG A 253 -7.64 16.26 -4.55
N PRO A 254 -8.22 15.06 -4.44
CA PRO A 254 -7.46 13.88 -4.04
C PRO A 254 -6.47 13.47 -5.14
N LEU A 255 -5.23 13.16 -4.73
CA LEU A 255 -4.26 12.44 -5.55
C LEU A 255 -4.42 10.94 -5.30
N VAL A 256 -4.78 10.19 -6.34
CA VAL A 256 -5.10 8.76 -6.24
C VAL A 256 -3.97 7.91 -6.82
N LEU A 257 -3.32 7.12 -5.97
CA LEU A 257 -2.20 6.25 -6.31
C LEU A 257 -2.72 4.83 -6.53
N LEU A 258 -2.84 4.44 -7.79
CA LEU A 258 -3.20 3.09 -8.17
C LEU A 258 -1.98 2.18 -8.13
N SER A 259 -2.13 0.97 -7.59
CA SER A 259 -1.04 -0.02 -7.56
C SER A 259 -0.91 -0.82 -8.88
N ARG A 260 -1.80 -0.62 -9.86
CA ARG A 260 -1.86 -1.41 -11.09
C ARG A 260 -1.78 -0.48 -12.29
N TYR A 261 -0.97 -0.84 -13.28
CA TYR A 261 -0.94 -0.18 -14.59
C TYR A 261 -2.33 -0.11 -15.20
N ARG A 262 -2.67 1.06 -15.75
CA ARG A 262 -3.89 1.28 -16.52
C ARG A 262 -3.51 2.04 -17.78
N ALA A 263 -3.92 1.49 -18.93
CA ALA A 263 -3.76 2.20 -20.22
C ALA A 263 -4.59 3.48 -20.26
N THR A 264 -5.76 3.48 -19.61
CA THR A 264 -6.63 4.63 -19.46
C THR A 264 -6.93 4.88 -17.99
N LEU A 265 -6.74 6.13 -17.56
CA LEU A 265 -7.08 6.56 -16.20
C LEU A 265 -8.45 7.24 -16.20
N PRO A 266 -9.29 7.01 -15.18
CA PRO A 266 -10.51 7.77 -15.00
C PRO A 266 -10.13 9.23 -14.72
N GLY A 267 -10.19 10.09 -15.72
CA GLY A 267 -9.96 11.53 -15.55
C GLY A 267 -11.22 12.20 -15.04
N SER A 268 -11.12 12.96 -13.94
CA SER A 268 -12.12 13.97 -13.58
C SER A 268 -11.41 15.28 -13.27
N ALA A 269 -12.13 16.40 -13.33
CA ALA A 269 -11.58 17.70 -12.91
C ALA A 269 -11.22 17.74 -11.42
N ARG A 270 -11.79 16.81 -10.64
CA ARG A 270 -11.66 16.74 -9.18
C ARG A 270 -10.49 15.86 -8.75
N GLU A 271 -10.41 14.63 -9.25
CA GLU A 271 -9.41 13.66 -8.80
C GLU A 271 -8.26 13.55 -9.80
N ARG A 272 -7.03 13.52 -9.27
CA ARG A 272 -5.86 13.25 -10.09
C ARG A 272 -5.41 11.82 -9.86
N TYR A 273 -5.54 10.97 -10.87
CA TYR A 273 -5.07 9.59 -10.79
C TYR A 273 -3.64 9.48 -11.31
N VAL A 274 -2.87 8.62 -10.66
CA VAL A 274 -1.55 8.16 -11.09
C VAL A 274 -1.49 6.65 -10.94
N CYS A 275 -0.73 5.99 -11.82
CA CYS A 275 -0.50 4.56 -11.79
C CYS A 275 0.89 4.27 -12.36
N PRO A 276 1.42 3.04 -12.21
CA PRO A 276 2.65 2.64 -12.88
C PRO A 276 2.62 2.98 -14.36
N SER A 277 3.72 3.42 -14.98
CA SER A 277 3.75 3.66 -16.43
C SER A 277 3.72 2.39 -17.27
N LYS A 278 4.01 1.25 -16.66
CA LYS A 278 3.98 -0.09 -17.28
C LYS A 278 3.59 -1.12 -16.22
N PRO A 279 3.16 -2.34 -16.61
CA PRO A 279 2.92 -3.41 -15.66
C PRO A 279 4.08 -3.59 -14.69
N VAL A 280 3.77 -3.59 -13.38
CA VAL A 280 4.77 -3.83 -12.33
C VAL A 280 5.18 -5.30 -12.34
N PRO A 281 6.47 -5.62 -12.08
CA PRO A 281 6.96 -6.99 -12.17
C PRO A 281 6.55 -7.89 -11.00
N VAL A 282 6.19 -7.32 -9.84
CA VAL A 282 5.76 -8.10 -8.67
C VAL A 282 4.27 -8.45 -8.77
N ALA A 283 3.92 -9.72 -8.53
CA ALA A 283 2.52 -10.12 -8.40
C ALA A 283 1.96 -9.67 -7.03
N PRO A 284 0.64 -9.52 -6.85
CA PRO A 284 0.04 -9.03 -5.61
C PRO A 284 0.46 -9.81 -4.36
N TRP A 285 0.66 -11.12 -4.51
CA TRP A 285 1.02 -12.04 -3.44
C TRP A 285 2.43 -12.63 -3.63
N ASP A 286 3.32 -11.93 -4.34
CA ASP A 286 4.70 -12.39 -4.50
C ASP A 286 5.58 -11.89 -3.35
N PHE A 287 5.79 -12.77 -2.38
CA PHE A 287 6.61 -12.60 -1.18
C PHE A 287 7.84 -13.52 -1.24
N ALA A 288 8.29 -13.89 -2.44
CA ALA A 288 9.44 -14.77 -2.67
C ALA A 288 10.48 -14.19 -3.65
N SER A 289 10.32 -12.93 -4.08
CA SER A 289 11.24 -12.28 -5.02
C SER A 289 11.63 -10.87 -4.57
N PRO A 290 12.79 -10.70 -3.90
CA PRO A 290 13.31 -9.38 -3.53
C PRO A 290 13.51 -8.48 -4.75
N ASP A 291 14.05 -9.03 -5.84
CA ASP A 291 14.36 -8.26 -7.05
C ASP A 291 13.10 -7.66 -7.71
N ARG A 292 11.98 -8.41 -7.75
CA ARG A 292 10.71 -7.89 -8.28
C ARG A 292 10.13 -6.82 -7.39
N VAL A 293 10.26 -6.96 -6.07
CA VAL A 293 9.84 -5.94 -5.10
C VAL A 293 10.64 -4.65 -5.31
N ILE A 294 11.96 -4.76 -5.41
CA ILE A 294 12.87 -3.63 -5.68
C ILE A 294 12.53 -2.98 -7.03
N ALA A 295 12.42 -3.76 -8.11
CA ALA A 295 12.10 -3.24 -9.43
C ALA A 295 10.73 -2.54 -9.47
N THR A 296 9.76 -3.01 -8.68
CA THR A 296 8.45 -2.37 -8.54
C THR A 296 8.56 -1.02 -7.82
N PHE A 297 9.37 -0.94 -6.76
CA PHE A 297 9.66 0.29 -6.04
C PHE A 297 10.40 1.31 -6.92
N GLU A 298 11.45 0.90 -7.62
CA GLU A 298 12.23 1.77 -8.49
C GLU A 298 11.42 2.30 -9.68
N LEU A 299 10.51 1.48 -10.23
CA LEU A 299 9.54 1.96 -11.22
C LEU A 299 8.68 3.10 -10.64
N GLY A 300 8.22 2.95 -9.39
CA GLY A 300 7.52 4.00 -8.65
C GLY A 300 8.31 5.29 -8.56
N ARG A 301 9.59 5.21 -8.19
CA ARG A 301 10.47 6.40 -8.10
C ARG A 301 10.60 7.11 -9.43
N ALA A 302 10.83 6.36 -10.51
CA ALA A 302 10.93 6.92 -11.85
C ALA A 302 9.62 7.57 -12.33
N ASP A 303 8.47 6.95 -12.03
CA ASP A 303 7.15 7.52 -12.30
C ASP A 303 6.89 8.81 -11.51
N GLY A 304 7.27 8.83 -10.23
CA GLY A 304 7.13 10.01 -9.37
C GLY A 304 8.02 11.17 -9.81
N ALA A 305 9.26 10.89 -10.23
CA ALA A 305 10.16 11.91 -10.79
C ALA A 305 9.57 12.57 -12.04
N ARG A 306 9.10 11.75 -13.00
CA ARG A 306 8.40 12.23 -14.20
C ARG A 306 7.16 13.05 -13.86
N PHE A 307 6.40 12.64 -12.85
CA PHE A 307 5.23 13.40 -12.39
C PHE A 307 5.62 14.79 -11.88
N VAL A 308 6.69 14.91 -11.09
CA VAL A 308 7.17 16.21 -10.59
C VAL A 308 7.57 17.12 -11.76
N GLU A 309 8.29 16.59 -12.75
CA GLU A 309 8.70 17.34 -13.95
C GLU A 309 7.50 17.85 -14.76
N GLN A 310 6.51 17.00 -15.01
CA GLN A 310 5.30 17.38 -15.77
C GLN A 310 4.53 18.50 -15.08
N VAL A 311 4.41 18.43 -13.76
CA VAL A 311 3.66 19.44 -13.00
C VAL A 311 4.45 20.74 -12.86
N ALA A 312 5.79 20.69 -12.83
CA ALA A 312 6.64 21.88 -12.89
C ALA A 312 6.62 22.53 -14.28
N GLY A 313 6.76 21.75 -15.35
CA GLY A 313 6.79 22.20 -16.74
C GLY A 313 5.47 22.78 -17.24
N GLY A 314 4.33 22.25 -16.76
CA GLY A 314 2.99 22.77 -17.08
C GLY A 314 2.74 24.21 -16.62
N ARG A 315 3.52 24.71 -15.65
CA ARG A 315 3.43 26.13 -15.21
C ARG A 315 4.28 27.08 -16.05
N GLY A 316 5.32 26.58 -16.72
CA GLY A 316 6.17 27.40 -17.59
C GLY A 316 5.46 27.84 -18.88
N SER A 317 4.60 26.98 -19.44
CA SER A 317 3.87 27.27 -20.68
C SER A 317 2.69 28.24 -20.49
N ALA A 318 2.03 28.22 -19.32
CA ALA A 318 0.89 29.09 -19.03
C ALA A 318 1.26 30.56 -18.77
N SER A 319 2.54 30.85 -18.47
CA SER A 319 3.02 32.22 -18.21
C SER A 319 3.46 32.98 -19.47
N GLY A 320 3.49 32.33 -20.65
CA GLY A 320 4.06 32.91 -21.88
C GLY A 320 3.07 33.49 -22.90
N LYS A 321 1.75 33.45 -22.65
CA LYS A 321 0.72 33.89 -23.63
C LYS A 321 -0.15 35.08 -23.18
N ARG A 322 0.40 35.98 -22.36
CA ARG A 322 -0.19 37.32 -22.13
C ARG A 322 0.88 38.38 -22.32
N ARG A 323 1.13 38.75 -23.58
CA ARG A 323 1.65 40.05 -24.03
C ARG A 323 1.78 40.04 -25.56
N ALA A 324 0.72 40.51 -26.20
CA ALA A 324 0.66 41.41 -27.36
C ALA A 324 -0.79 41.38 -27.86
#